data_AF-A0A965QMR6-F1
#
_entry.id   AF-A0A965QMR6-F1
#
_cell.length_a   1.000
_cell.length_b   1.000
_cell.length_c   1.000
_cell.angle_alpha   90.00
_cell.angle_beta   90.00
_cell.angle_gamma   90.00
#
_symmetry.space_group_name_H-M   'P 1'
#
loop_
_entity.id
_entity.type
_entity.pdbx_description
1 polymer ?
#
loop_
_entity_poly.entity_id
_entity_poly.type
_entity_poly.pdbx_seq_one_letter_code
_entity_poly.pdbx_strand_id
1 'polypeptide(L)'
;MKGTTMKRGHTSQSSFRASLLIAATGLVTACGTGTSDRAVRKLQGPNGTITYVSSYNSPDVIEKIIGSNELTPVLQDGANIPAKYRPLIDAFGKISMGCTATHIGNGLVITAGHCFEAPEKRINNKPCDNVTVDWGYRKDKAPYLKSKCTMVLAAELNDSRDYAIFKVDVAPTAKVEVDLTAKPKFGSTVTIFGHPQLRPLEWSQTCTVENTSNGGWGVDEFSHQCDTEPGNSGSTIIDDTTLKVIGIHDGGRAPWNYGTFLLNTPILEFVGGGSTPTNPNPAPAPAPAPAPAPAPAPAPAPVPVPPSQPGNSMRTLPSRSFGPFLNNDERTLVEFGTDLGRQISFTLFIDTETNADYVRIVDGKGLGMVLSGRQSRVFSKLTLPVTIKFDSDDSIRSRRVSVQNVVAYK
;
A
#
# COMPACT_ATOMS: atom_id res chain seq x y z
N MET A 1 -41.15 51.70 71.21
CA MET A 1 -41.59 52.94 70.54
C MET A 1 -41.56 52.71 69.04
N LYS A 2 -42.69 52.94 68.35
CA LYS A 2 -42.96 53.14 66.90
C LYS A 2 -42.17 52.26 65.91
N GLY A 3 -42.74 51.39 65.06
CA GLY A 3 -44.10 51.14 64.60
C GLY A 3 -44.12 50.97 63.07
N THR A 4 -44.99 50.05 62.57
CA THR A 4 -45.69 50.09 61.25
C THR A 4 -44.85 49.78 59.97
N THR A 5 -45.26 49.09 58.89
CA THR A 5 -46.53 48.57 58.31
C THR A 5 -46.12 47.61 57.16
N MET A 6 -46.57 46.35 57.04
CA MET A 6 -47.70 45.83 56.25
C MET A 6 -47.99 46.49 54.88
N LYS A 7 -47.88 45.74 53.75
CA LYS A 7 -48.99 45.31 52.83
C LYS A 7 -48.59 45.12 51.34
N ARG A 8 -49.05 43.97 50.81
CA ARG A 8 -49.76 43.68 49.53
C ARG A 8 -49.04 43.97 48.18
N GLY A 9 -49.15 43.12 47.16
CA GLY A 9 -50.01 41.95 47.00
C GLY A 9 -49.99 41.31 45.60
N HIS A 10 -51.00 40.46 45.41
CA HIS A 10 -51.58 39.90 44.18
C HIS A 10 -50.90 38.73 43.43
N THR A 11 -51.37 37.52 43.77
CA THR A 11 -52.10 36.57 42.89
C THR A 11 -51.96 36.71 41.37
N SER A 12 -51.48 35.66 40.70
CA SER A 12 -52.31 34.71 39.92
C SER A 12 -51.61 34.20 38.65
N GLN A 13 -51.51 32.87 38.57
CA GLN A 13 -51.71 31.99 37.40
C GLN A 13 -51.01 32.24 36.05
N SER A 14 -50.17 31.25 35.72
CA SER A 14 -50.08 30.50 34.45
C SER A 14 -50.30 31.22 33.12
N SER A 15 -49.29 31.12 32.25
CA SER A 15 -49.53 30.71 30.86
C SER A 15 -48.28 30.12 30.23
N PHE A 16 -48.46 28.94 29.64
CA PHE A 16 -47.58 28.35 28.62
C PHE A 16 -47.47 29.31 27.42
N ARG A 17 -46.26 29.49 26.87
CA ARG A 17 -46.03 29.52 25.42
C ARG A 17 -44.54 29.36 25.08
N ALA A 18 -44.33 28.57 24.03
CA ALA A 18 -43.07 28.14 23.47
C ALA A 18 -42.38 29.21 22.60
N SER A 19 -41.09 28.96 22.37
CA SER A 19 -40.22 29.32 21.23
C SER A 19 -39.06 30.25 21.62
N LEU A 20 -37.81 29.81 21.43
CA LEU A 20 -37.02 30.09 20.22
C LEU A 20 -35.56 29.63 20.39
N LEU A 21 -35.05 28.97 19.34
CA LEU A 21 -33.64 28.59 19.11
C LEU A 21 -32.67 29.76 19.30
N ILE A 22 -31.51 29.51 19.91
CA ILE A 22 -30.23 30.14 19.52
C ILE A 22 -29.14 29.06 19.55
N ALA A 23 -28.70 28.65 18.36
CA ALA A 23 -27.49 27.85 18.16
C ALA A 23 -26.28 28.80 18.23
N ALA A 24 -25.33 28.50 19.11
CA ALA A 24 -24.06 29.22 19.19
C ALA A 24 -23.12 28.73 18.09
N THR A 25 -22.89 29.57 17.08
CA THR A 25 -21.86 29.42 16.06
C THR A 25 -20.50 29.78 16.63
N GLY A 26 -19.65 28.78 16.84
CA GLY A 26 -18.21 28.98 17.03
C GLY A 26 -17.54 29.10 15.67
N LEU A 27 -17.16 30.33 15.28
CA LEU A 27 -16.27 30.59 14.14
C LEU A 27 -14.89 29.99 14.43
N VAL A 28 -14.40 29.10 13.57
CA VAL A 28 -12.98 28.76 13.48
C VAL A 28 -12.43 29.42 12.21
N THR A 29 -11.57 30.41 12.42
CA THR A 29 -10.79 31.09 11.40
C THR A 29 -9.82 30.09 10.75
N ALA A 30 -10.07 29.73 9.50
CA ALA A 30 -9.10 28.99 8.68
C ALA A 30 -8.06 29.96 8.12
N CYS A 31 -6.83 29.89 8.64
CA CYS A 31 -5.63 30.36 7.95
C CYS A 31 -4.77 29.12 7.67
N GLY A 32 -4.40 28.91 6.41
CA GLY A 32 -3.79 27.68 5.93
C GLY A 32 -2.32 27.48 6.34
N THR A 33 -1.87 26.25 6.18
CA THR A 33 -0.65 25.85 5.45
C THR A 33 -0.71 24.32 5.30
N GLY A 34 -0.40 23.83 4.11
CA GLY A 34 -0.62 22.44 3.71
C GLY A 34 0.19 21.44 4.54
N THR A 35 -0.47 20.34 4.90
CA THR A 35 0.14 19.03 5.18
C THR A 35 -0.91 17.99 4.83
N SER A 36 -0.49 16.94 4.14
CA SER A 36 -1.29 15.75 3.82
C SER A 36 -1.74 15.08 5.11
N ASP A 37 -3.01 15.24 5.48
CA ASP A 37 -3.55 14.70 6.74
C ASP A 37 -3.86 13.19 6.57
N ARG A 38 -2.81 12.36 6.42
CA ARG A 38 -2.85 10.92 6.74
C ARG A 38 -2.75 10.74 8.27
N ALA A 39 -3.60 11.43 9.02
CA ALA A 39 -3.58 11.40 10.48
C ALA A 39 -4.74 10.56 11.01
N VAL A 40 -4.43 9.41 11.62
CA VAL A 40 -5.36 8.75 12.54
C VAL A 40 -5.48 9.66 13.76
N ARG A 41 -6.60 10.37 13.93
CA ARG A 41 -6.80 11.24 15.09
C ARG A 41 -7.22 10.42 16.30
N LYS A 42 -6.43 10.55 17.38
CA LYS A 42 -6.69 9.94 18.69
C LYS A 42 -7.71 10.80 19.44
N LEU A 43 -8.95 10.31 19.61
CA LEU A 43 -9.95 10.97 20.46
C LEU A 43 -10.05 10.23 21.80
N GLN A 44 -9.90 10.96 22.89
CA GLN A 44 -10.07 10.45 24.26
C GLN A 44 -11.48 10.78 24.74
N GLY A 45 -12.28 9.75 25.01
CA GLY A 45 -13.62 9.91 25.56
C GLY A 45 -13.62 10.27 27.05
N PRO A 46 -14.77 10.68 27.61
CA PRO A 46 -14.89 11.18 29.00
C PRO A 46 -14.44 10.19 30.09
N ASN A 47 -14.34 8.90 29.76
CA ASN A 47 -13.99 7.83 30.70
C ASN A 47 -12.57 7.25 30.45
N GLY A 48 -11.75 7.89 29.62
CA GLY A 48 -10.40 7.41 29.29
C GLY A 48 -10.33 6.34 28.18
N THR A 49 -11.46 5.99 27.56
CA THR A 49 -11.48 5.16 26.35
C THR A 49 -10.84 5.90 25.18
N ILE A 50 -9.81 5.31 24.56
CA ILE A 50 -9.20 5.82 23.33
C ILE A 50 -10.00 5.26 22.16
N THR A 51 -10.59 6.13 21.35
CA THR A 51 -11.24 5.77 20.09
C THR A 51 -10.37 6.27 18.94
N TYR A 52 -9.93 5.34 18.09
CA TYR A 52 -9.31 5.69 16.82
C TYR A 52 -10.43 6.06 15.85
N VAL A 53 -10.56 7.35 15.54
CA VAL A 53 -11.51 7.78 14.50
C VAL A 53 -10.75 7.81 13.18
N SER A 54 -10.88 6.72 12.43
CA SER A 54 -10.63 6.74 11.00
C SER A 54 -11.75 7.55 10.36
N SER A 55 -11.44 8.60 9.61
CA SER A 55 -12.42 9.36 8.82
C SER A 55 -12.86 8.56 7.58
N TYR A 56 -13.31 7.32 7.78
CA TYR A 56 -13.84 6.45 6.73
C TYR A 56 -15.28 6.10 7.05
N ASN A 57 -16.18 7.02 6.72
CA ASN A 57 -17.57 6.70 6.42
C ASN A 57 -17.75 6.69 4.89
N SER A 58 -16.94 5.87 4.20
CA SER A 58 -17.22 5.44 2.83
C SER A 58 -17.52 3.95 2.87
N PRO A 59 -18.46 3.41 2.08
CA PRO A 59 -18.67 1.97 1.92
C PRO A 59 -17.43 1.22 1.37
N ASP A 60 -16.32 1.92 1.11
CA ASP A 60 -15.06 1.41 0.55
C ASP A 60 -13.94 1.20 1.57
N VAL A 61 -14.25 0.80 2.82
CA VAL A 61 -13.23 0.08 3.60
C VAL A 61 -13.09 -1.27 2.93
N ILE A 62 -12.29 -1.34 1.86
CA ILE A 62 -12.03 -2.58 1.14
C ILE A 62 -11.37 -3.51 2.15
N GLU A 63 -12.14 -4.46 2.65
CA GLU A 63 -11.61 -5.67 3.24
C GLU A 63 -10.55 -6.20 2.27
N LYS A 64 -9.32 -6.28 2.77
CA LYS A 64 -8.15 -6.81 2.07
C LYS A 64 -8.24 -8.34 1.92
N ILE A 65 -9.44 -8.86 1.87
CA ILE A 65 -9.78 -10.26 1.70
C ILE A 65 -9.86 -10.53 0.19
N ILE A 66 -9.13 -11.53 -0.28
CA ILE A 66 -9.09 -11.90 -1.68
C ILE A 66 -10.05 -13.07 -1.90
N GLY A 67 -11.27 -12.74 -2.34
CA GLY A 67 -12.32 -13.74 -2.51
C GLY A 67 -13.07 -13.96 -1.20
N SER A 68 -13.04 -15.17 -0.65
CA SER A 68 -13.65 -15.49 0.64
C SER A 68 -12.66 -15.31 1.78
N ASN A 69 -13.13 -14.84 2.94
CA ASN A 69 -12.28 -14.69 4.12
C ASN A 69 -11.90 -16.06 4.70
N GLU A 70 -10.61 -16.40 4.61
CA GLU A 70 -10.04 -17.65 5.09
C GLU A 70 -9.13 -17.47 6.32
N LEU A 71 -9.12 -16.27 6.92
CA LEU A 71 -8.37 -15.98 8.14
C LEU A 71 -8.79 -16.95 9.26
N THR A 72 -7.81 -17.71 9.74
CA THR A 72 -8.02 -18.75 10.74
C THR A 72 -7.40 -18.33 12.07
N PRO A 73 -8.21 -18.08 13.12
CA PRO A 73 -7.70 -17.83 14.46
C PRO A 73 -6.84 -19.00 14.96
N VAL A 74 -5.59 -18.72 15.32
CA VAL A 74 -4.62 -19.74 15.76
C VAL A 74 -4.95 -20.16 17.20
N LEU A 75 -5.08 -21.47 17.42
CA LEU A 75 -5.30 -22.05 18.75
C LEU A 75 -4.06 -21.93 19.64
N GLN A 76 -4.23 -22.05 20.96
CA GLN A 76 -3.14 -21.90 21.94
C GLN A 76 -1.87 -22.69 21.61
N ASP A 77 -2.01 -23.91 21.13
CA ASP A 77 -0.93 -24.85 20.76
C ASP A 77 -0.64 -24.90 19.25
N GLY A 78 -1.38 -24.13 18.44
CA GLY A 78 -1.32 -24.17 16.99
C GLY A 78 -1.82 -25.49 16.39
N ALA A 79 -2.66 -26.26 17.10
CA ALA A 79 -3.16 -27.54 16.60
C ALA A 79 -3.92 -27.43 15.27
N ASN A 80 -4.56 -26.29 15.01
CA ASN A 80 -5.34 -26.02 13.80
C ASN A 80 -4.53 -25.45 12.63
N ILE A 81 -3.20 -25.34 12.76
CA ILE A 81 -2.31 -24.95 11.65
C ILE A 81 -1.31 -26.08 11.33
N PRO A 82 -0.74 -26.10 10.11
CA PRO A 82 0.29 -27.07 9.74
C PRO A 82 1.45 -27.11 10.74
N ALA A 83 1.91 -28.32 11.07
CA ALA A 83 2.92 -28.53 12.11
C ALA A 83 4.23 -27.76 11.88
N LYS A 84 4.60 -27.53 10.61
CA LYS A 84 5.79 -26.76 10.22
C LYS A 84 5.79 -25.30 10.73
N TYR A 85 4.61 -24.72 10.98
CA TYR A 85 4.48 -23.33 11.44
C TYR A 85 4.45 -23.18 12.96
N ARG A 86 4.11 -24.24 13.69
CA ARG A 86 3.92 -24.18 15.15
C ARG A 86 5.13 -23.65 15.92
N PRO A 87 6.39 -23.93 15.55
CA PRO A 87 7.55 -23.34 16.22
C PRO A 87 7.67 -21.82 16.08
N LEU A 88 6.97 -21.20 15.11
CA LEU A 88 7.08 -19.78 14.78
C LEU A 88 6.02 -18.93 15.47
N ILE A 89 4.90 -19.49 15.93
CA ILE A 89 3.69 -18.72 16.30
C ILE A 89 3.89 -17.75 17.49
N ASP A 90 4.90 -17.97 18.33
CA ASP A 90 5.25 -17.05 19.42
C ASP A 90 6.14 -15.88 18.95
N ALA A 91 6.66 -15.93 17.71
CA ALA A 91 7.48 -14.86 17.11
C ALA A 91 6.64 -13.72 16.51
N PHE A 92 5.33 -13.89 16.39
CA PHE A 92 4.40 -12.85 15.92
C PHE A 92 3.73 -12.18 17.12
N GLY A 93 3.84 -10.87 17.18
CA GLY A 93 3.39 -10.06 18.30
C GLY A 93 2.39 -8.99 17.89
N LYS A 94 1.47 -8.68 18.79
CA LYS A 94 0.49 -7.60 18.60
C LYS A 94 1.09 -6.28 19.09
N ILE A 95 1.21 -5.30 18.19
CA ILE A 95 1.70 -3.96 18.55
C ILE A 95 0.58 -3.14 19.16
N SER A 96 0.86 -2.41 20.25
CA SER A 96 -0.13 -1.65 21.01
C SER A 96 -0.90 -0.58 20.21
N MET A 97 -0.39 -0.15 19.06
CA MET A 97 -1.03 0.84 18.20
C MET A 97 -1.89 0.25 17.06
N GLY A 98 -2.04 -1.07 16.97
CA GLY A 98 -2.84 -1.71 15.92
C GLY A 98 -2.05 -2.14 14.69
N CYS A 99 -0.96 -2.88 14.92
CA CYS A 99 -0.13 -3.50 13.88
C CYS A 99 0.37 -4.87 14.34
N THR A 100 1.07 -5.58 13.45
CA THR A 100 1.73 -6.86 13.72
C THR A 100 3.24 -6.69 13.67
N ALA A 101 3.92 -7.28 14.65
CA ALA A 101 5.37 -7.34 14.76
C ALA A 101 5.88 -8.76 14.55
N THR A 102 7.05 -8.92 13.94
CA THR A 102 7.73 -10.22 13.82
C THR A 102 9.12 -10.16 14.44
N HIS A 103 9.38 -10.98 15.46
CA HIS A 103 10.70 -11.13 16.05
C HIS A 103 11.57 -12.03 15.16
N ILE A 104 12.76 -11.52 14.82
CA ILE A 104 13.71 -12.20 13.94
C ILE A 104 15.01 -12.61 14.65
N GLY A 105 15.04 -12.50 15.98
CA GLY A 105 16.17 -12.88 16.83
C GLY A 105 16.89 -11.69 17.46
N ASN A 106 17.61 -11.94 18.56
CA ASN A 106 18.42 -10.93 19.28
C ASN A 106 17.63 -9.67 19.68
N GLY A 107 16.32 -9.78 19.92
CA GLY A 107 15.45 -8.66 20.25
C GLY A 107 15.16 -7.72 19.08
N LEU A 108 15.51 -8.11 17.86
CA LEU A 108 15.23 -7.37 16.63
C LEU A 108 13.86 -7.75 16.09
N VAL A 109 13.07 -6.73 15.74
CA VAL A 109 11.67 -6.88 15.33
C VAL A 109 11.42 -6.07 14.07
N ILE A 110 10.63 -6.64 13.14
CA ILE A 110 10.21 -6.00 11.89
C ILE A 110 8.70 -5.74 11.92
N THR A 111 8.28 -4.60 11.34
CA THR A 111 6.90 -4.22 11.05
C THR A 111 6.88 -3.24 9.86
N ALA A 112 5.70 -2.74 9.46
CA ALA A 112 5.56 -1.66 8.48
C ALA A 112 5.96 -0.31 9.08
N GLY A 113 6.49 0.59 8.26
CA GLY A 113 6.92 1.93 8.61
C GLY A 113 5.79 2.83 9.08
N HIS A 114 4.61 2.74 8.45
CA HIS A 114 3.44 3.54 8.85
C HIS A 114 2.98 3.25 10.28
N CYS A 115 3.28 2.07 10.84
CA CYS A 115 3.00 1.76 12.24
C CYS A 115 3.77 2.67 13.20
N PHE A 116 4.91 3.22 12.78
CA PHE A 116 5.75 4.13 13.57
C PHE A 116 5.71 5.58 13.08
N GLU A 117 4.72 5.94 12.26
CA GLU A 117 4.61 7.26 11.62
C GLU A 117 5.91 7.61 10.86
N ALA A 118 6.47 6.64 10.15
CA ALA A 118 7.70 6.83 9.41
C ALA A 118 7.53 7.91 8.32
N PRO A 119 8.53 8.76 8.10
CA PRO A 119 8.53 9.72 7.00
C PRO A 119 8.98 9.08 5.68
N GLU A 120 8.79 9.81 4.57
CA GLU A 120 9.20 9.39 3.21
C GLU A 120 10.67 9.06 3.06
N LYS A 121 11.53 9.76 3.81
CA LYS A 121 12.96 9.52 3.84
C LYS A 121 13.32 8.72 5.08
N ARG A 122 14.11 7.67 4.90
CA ARG A 122 14.60 6.84 6.00
C ARG A 122 15.10 7.69 7.17
N ILE A 123 14.59 7.38 8.36
CA ILE A 123 15.11 7.84 9.64
C ILE A 123 15.79 6.69 10.37
N ASN A 124 16.73 7.02 11.24
CA ASN A 124 17.43 6.05 12.08
C ASN A 124 17.34 6.46 13.55
N ASN A 125 17.36 5.47 14.44
CA ASN A 125 17.39 5.66 15.90
C ASN A 125 16.29 6.60 16.43
N LYS A 126 15.05 6.43 15.94
CA LYS A 126 13.88 7.15 16.45
C LYS A 126 13.42 6.54 17.79
N PRO A 127 13.13 7.36 18.82
CA PRO A 127 12.48 6.89 20.04
C PRO A 127 11.11 6.24 19.77
N CYS A 128 10.78 5.20 20.54
CA CYS A 128 9.61 4.37 20.30
C CYS A 128 8.26 4.89 20.87
N ASP A 129 8.17 6.11 21.39
CA ASP A 129 6.92 6.72 21.90
C ASP A 129 6.05 5.77 22.78
N ASN A 130 6.68 4.97 23.65
CA ASN A 130 6.05 3.96 24.53
C ASN A 130 5.32 2.80 23.83
N VAL A 131 5.70 2.47 22.59
CA VAL A 131 5.18 1.30 21.87
C VAL A 131 5.52 0.00 22.61
N THR A 132 4.53 -0.89 22.71
CA THR A 132 4.69 -2.23 23.29
C THR A 132 4.26 -3.32 22.33
N VAL A 133 4.78 -4.53 22.53
CA VAL A 133 4.43 -5.72 21.77
C VAL A 133 3.98 -6.82 22.73
N ASP A 134 2.77 -7.34 22.53
CA ASP A 134 2.23 -8.47 23.28
C ASP A 134 2.48 -9.77 22.48
N TRP A 135 3.29 -10.68 23.03
CA TRP A 135 3.69 -11.92 22.36
C TRP A 135 2.86 -13.13 22.81
N GLY A 136 2.65 -14.03 21.87
CA GLY A 136 1.92 -15.28 22.09
C GLY A 136 0.41 -15.11 22.31
N TYR A 137 -0.15 -13.96 21.93
CA TYR A 137 -1.59 -13.71 22.01
C TYR A 137 -2.35 -14.52 20.95
N ARG A 138 -3.21 -15.45 21.38
CA ARG A 138 -3.93 -16.40 20.51
C ARG A 138 -5.37 -16.58 20.97
N LYS A 139 -6.19 -17.25 20.15
CA LYS A 139 -7.65 -17.35 20.33
C LYS A 139 -8.05 -17.65 21.77
N ASP A 140 -7.38 -18.64 22.35
CA ASP A 140 -7.65 -19.16 23.69
C ASP A 140 -6.45 -18.97 24.64
N LYS A 141 -5.52 -18.05 24.32
CA LYS A 141 -4.31 -17.79 25.10
C LYS A 141 -4.03 -16.30 25.22
N ALA A 142 -4.05 -15.79 26.46
CA ALA A 142 -3.56 -14.46 26.77
C ALA A 142 -2.05 -14.32 26.42
N PRO A 143 -1.56 -13.12 26.08
CA PRO A 143 -0.13 -12.92 25.87
C PRO A 143 0.64 -13.29 27.13
N TYR A 144 1.75 -14.00 26.96
CA TYR A 144 2.60 -14.44 28.08
C TYR A 144 3.80 -13.52 28.30
N LEU A 145 4.16 -12.73 27.29
CA LEU A 145 5.28 -11.80 27.33
C LEU A 145 4.85 -10.48 26.72
N LYS A 146 5.23 -9.39 27.40
CA LYS A 146 5.05 -8.04 26.90
C LYS A 146 6.39 -7.34 26.86
N SER A 147 6.70 -6.75 25.72
CA SER A 147 7.95 -6.03 25.51
C SER A 147 7.70 -4.55 25.25
N LYS A 148 8.69 -3.73 25.60
CA LYS A 148 8.75 -2.32 25.22
C LYS A 148 9.70 -2.16 24.06
N CYS A 149 9.29 -1.41 23.05
CA CYS A 149 10.20 -0.93 22.02
C CYS A 149 11.21 0.02 22.67
N THR A 150 12.50 -0.25 22.47
CA THR A 150 13.61 0.54 23.03
C THR A 150 14.16 1.54 22.03
N MET A 151 14.19 1.17 20.74
CA MET A 151 14.63 2.05 19.65
C MET A 151 14.08 1.57 18.30
N VAL A 152 13.56 2.48 17.48
CA VAL A 152 13.33 2.23 16.05
C VAL A 152 14.67 2.49 15.33
N LEU A 153 15.33 1.43 14.89
CA LEU A 153 16.67 1.48 14.30
C LEU A 153 16.64 2.09 12.90
N ALA A 154 15.64 1.72 12.10
CA ALA A 154 15.41 2.26 10.77
C ALA A 154 13.91 2.23 10.46
N ALA A 155 13.37 3.30 9.89
CA ALA A 155 12.00 3.30 9.38
C ALA A 155 11.84 4.25 8.18
N GLU A 156 10.98 3.88 7.24
CA GLU A 156 10.69 4.62 6.02
C GLU A 156 9.29 4.26 5.52
N LEU A 157 8.56 5.25 5.01
CA LEU A 157 7.26 5.08 4.36
C LEU A 157 7.17 5.99 3.14
N ASN A 158 7.28 5.45 1.94
CA ASN A 158 7.02 6.14 0.68
C ASN A 158 6.31 5.22 -0.31
N ASP A 159 6.08 5.70 -1.54
CA ASP A 159 5.40 4.97 -2.62
C ASP A 159 6.12 3.70 -3.10
N SER A 160 7.23 3.29 -2.50
CA SER A 160 7.95 2.07 -2.85
C SER A 160 8.40 1.24 -1.66
N ARG A 161 8.39 1.78 -0.45
CA ARG A 161 8.88 1.08 0.74
C ARG A 161 8.11 1.52 1.96
N ASP A 162 7.70 0.55 2.76
CA ASP A 162 7.02 0.75 4.04
C ASP A 162 7.58 -0.26 5.05
N TYR A 163 8.59 0.16 5.81
CA TYR A 163 9.23 -0.72 6.80
C TYR A 163 9.61 0.03 8.06
N ALA A 164 9.64 -0.71 9.17
CA ALA A 164 10.30 -0.32 10.41
C ALA A 164 10.99 -1.53 11.04
N ILE A 165 12.22 -1.29 11.48
CA ILE A 165 13.06 -2.25 12.18
C ILE A 165 13.35 -1.65 13.54
N PHE A 166 13.02 -2.37 14.61
CA PHE A 166 13.14 -1.85 15.98
C PHE A 166 13.65 -2.91 16.96
N LYS A 167 14.16 -2.45 18.10
CA LYS A 167 14.58 -3.30 19.21
C LYS A 167 13.54 -3.32 20.31
N VAL A 168 13.44 -4.45 20.99
CA VAL A 168 12.67 -4.61 22.22
C VAL A 168 13.57 -4.92 23.41
N ASP A 169 13.10 -4.61 24.62
CA ASP A 169 13.82 -4.85 25.89
C ASP A 169 13.90 -6.33 26.27
N VAL A 170 12.81 -7.06 26.09
CA VAL A 170 12.71 -8.52 26.26
C VAL A 170 12.08 -9.09 24.99
N ALA A 171 12.42 -10.32 24.60
CA ALA A 171 11.90 -10.94 23.38
C ALA A 171 11.55 -12.42 23.61
N PRO A 172 10.61 -12.99 22.83
CA PRO A 172 10.36 -14.42 22.86
C PRO A 172 11.60 -15.19 22.37
N THR A 173 11.72 -16.45 22.78
CA THR A 173 12.75 -17.35 22.24
C THR A 173 12.48 -17.72 20.79
N ALA A 174 11.19 -17.80 20.42
CA ALA A 174 10.76 -18.00 19.04
C ALA A 174 11.19 -16.82 18.15
N LYS A 175 11.65 -17.13 16.95
CA LYS A 175 12.06 -16.17 15.93
C LYS A 175 11.74 -16.73 14.54
N VAL A 176 11.58 -15.84 13.57
CA VAL A 176 11.52 -16.20 12.15
C VAL A 176 12.83 -15.80 11.49
N GLU A 177 13.46 -16.72 10.75
CA GLU A 177 14.65 -16.37 9.98
C GLU A 177 14.29 -15.48 8.78
N VAL A 178 15.26 -14.71 8.30
CA VAL A 178 15.11 -13.85 7.13
C VAL A 178 15.79 -14.47 5.91
N ASP A 179 15.19 -14.32 4.73
CA ASP A 179 15.86 -14.61 3.46
C ASP A 179 16.28 -13.30 2.80
N LEU A 180 17.59 -13.14 2.66
CA LEU A 180 18.23 -11.96 2.10
C LEU A 180 19.06 -12.33 0.86
N THR A 181 18.68 -13.41 0.18
CA THR A 181 19.42 -13.93 -0.98
C THR A 181 18.75 -13.62 -2.32
N ALA A 182 17.42 -13.61 -2.36
CA ALA A 182 16.66 -13.31 -3.58
C ALA A 182 15.27 -12.73 -3.27
N LYS A 183 14.73 -11.95 -4.23
CA LYS A 183 13.32 -11.54 -4.20
C LYS A 183 12.43 -12.77 -4.45
N PRO A 184 11.23 -12.85 -3.85
CA PRO A 184 10.32 -13.95 -4.10
C PRO A 184 9.95 -14.02 -5.59
N LYS A 185 9.80 -15.23 -6.10
CA LYS A 185 9.39 -15.47 -7.48
C LYS A 185 7.87 -15.34 -7.59
N PHE A 186 7.38 -14.86 -8.73
CA PHE A 186 5.95 -14.90 -9.00
C PHE A 186 5.45 -16.34 -9.03
N GLY A 187 4.28 -16.57 -8.42
CA GLY A 187 3.72 -17.90 -8.20
C GLY A 187 4.30 -18.66 -7.00
N SER A 188 5.28 -18.11 -6.28
CA SER A 188 5.74 -18.70 -5.02
C SER A 188 4.60 -18.77 -4.00
N THR A 189 4.52 -19.88 -3.28
CA THR A 189 3.58 -20.06 -2.18
C THR A 189 4.13 -19.39 -0.92
N VAL A 190 3.29 -18.57 -0.29
CA VAL A 190 3.62 -17.79 0.90
C VAL A 190 2.52 -17.90 1.93
N THR A 191 2.77 -17.40 3.13
CA THR A 191 1.80 -17.34 4.23
C THR A 191 2.02 -16.07 5.06
N ILE A 192 0.96 -15.63 5.74
CA ILE A 192 1.01 -14.53 6.70
C ILE A 192 0.38 -14.97 8.03
N PHE A 193 0.99 -14.53 9.12
CA PHE A 193 0.42 -14.55 10.46
C PHE A 193 0.32 -13.12 10.98
N GLY A 194 -0.81 -12.74 11.57
CA GLY A 194 -0.95 -11.39 12.11
C GLY A 194 -2.12 -11.18 13.04
N HIS A 195 -2.27 -9.92 13.48
CA HIS A 195 -3.26 -9.47 14.44
C HIS A 195 -4.26 -8.50 13.80
N PRO A 196 -5.13 -8.98 12.89
CA PRO A 196 -6.16 -8.16 12.28
C PRO A 196 -7.03 -7.53 13.38
N GLN A 197 -7.27 -6.23 13.29
CA GLN A 197 -8.13 -5.46 14.19
C GLN A 197 -7.83 -5.67 15.68
N LEU A 198 -6.54 -5.87 16.02
CA LEU A 198 -6.07 -6.19 17.38
C LEU A 198 -6.61 -7.52 17.96
N ARG A 199 -7.21 -8.38 17.12
CA ARG A 199 -7.67 -9.72 17.47
C ARG A 199 -6.48 -10.66 17.78
N PRO A 200 -6.74 -11.82 18.39
CA PRO A 200 -5.70 -12.82 18.58
C PRO A 200 -5.06 -13.25 17.26
N LEU A 201 -3.88 -13.89 17.30
CA LEU A 201 -3.15 -14.26 16.09
C LEU A 201 -4.04 -15.05 15.12
N GLU A 202 -4.12 -14.60 13.87
CA GLU A 202 -4.83 -15.27 12.78
C GLU A 202 -3.83 -15.64 11.66
N TRP A 203 -4.14 -16.73 10.96
CA TRP A 203 -3.36 -17.29 9.87
C TRP A 203 -4.10 -17.11 8.55
N SER A 204 -3.43 -16.56 7.53
CA SER A 204 -4.00 -16.27 6.21
C SER A 204 -4.07 -17.48 5.26
N GLN A 205 -3.98 -18.71 5.77
CA GLN A 205 -3.70 -19.90 4.95
C GLN A 205 -2.41 -19.74 4.12
N THR A 206 -2.27 -20.55 3.08
CA THR A 206 -1.26 -20.38 2.04
C THR A 206 -1.84 -19.63 0.84
N CYS A 207 -1.06 -18.73 0.28
CA CYS A 207 -1.43 -17.80 -0.77
C CYS A 207 -0.27 -17.68 -1.79
N THR A 208 -0.50 -16.98 -2.91
CA THR A 208 0.50 -16.82 -3.97
C THR A 208 1.08 -15.41 -4.01
N VAL A 209 2.36 -15.32 -4.38
CA VAL A 209 3.01 -14.09 -4.82
C VAL A 209 2.59 -13.78 -6.26
N GLU A 210 2.24 -12.53 -6.51
CA GLU A 210 1.66 -12.06 -7.75
C GLU A 210 2.56 -11.03 -8.45
N ASN A 211 2.28 -10.79 -9.72
CA ASN A 211 3.07 -9.84 -10.51
C ASN A 211 3.00 -8.43 -9.90
N THR A 212 4.15 -7.77 -9.74
CA THR A 212 4.26 -6.39 -9.23
C THR A 212 3.44 -5.39 -10.05
N SER A 213 3.22 -5.68 -11.33
CA SER A 213 2.40 -4.86 -12.25
C SER A 213 0.90 -4.86 -11.90
N ASN A 214 0.45 -5.80 -11.08
CA ASN A 214 -0.98 -6.05 -10.87
C ASN A 214 -1.69 -5.01 -9.98
N GLY A 215 -0.95 -4.22 -9.19
CA GLY A 215 -1.53 -3.20 -8.30
C GLY A 215 -0.94 -1.79 -8.42
N GLY A 216 0.02 -1.57 -9.33
CA GLY A 216 0.63 -0.25 -9.52
C GLY A 216 1.51 0.19 -8.34
N TRP A 217 2.04 -0.78 -7.59
CA TRP A 217 2.91 -0.57 -6.44
C TRP A 217 4.30 -0.07 -6.87
N GLY A 218 5.05 0.46 -5.92
CA GLY A 218 6.39 0.93 -6.19
C GLY A 218 7.35 -0.19 -6.58
N VAL A 219 8.52 0.20 -7.08
CA VAL A 219 9.54 -0.74 -7.61
C VAL A 219 10.10 -1.69 -6.56
N ASP A 220 9.90 -1.37 -5.28
CA ASP A 220 10.39 -2.12 -4.13
C ASP A 220 9.29 -2.87 -3.36
N GLU A 221 8.08 -2.94 -3.93
CA GLU A 221 6.92 -3.67 -3.41
C GLU A 221 6.51 -4.83 -4.34
N PHE A 222 5.71 -5.75 -3.81
CA PHE A 222 5.10 -6.83 -4.57
C PHE A 222 3.70 -7.19 -4.09
N SER A 223 2.92 -7.78 -4.99
CA SER A 223 1.55 -8.21 -4.74
C SER A 223 1.50 -9.62 -4.16
N HIS A 224 0.50 -9.91 -3.33
CA HIS A 224 0.18 -11.25 -2.86
C HIS A 224 -1.33 -11.44 -2.66
N GLN A 225 -1.78 -12.70 -2.64
CA GLN A 225 -3.19 -13.07 -2.46
C GLN A 225 -3.59 -13.36 -1.01
N CYS A 226 -2.66 -13.30 -0.07
CA CYS A 226 -2.97 -13.63 1.33
C CYS A 226 -4.04 -12.71 1.87
N ASP A 227 -5.08 -13.27 2.47
CA ASP A 227 -6.10 -12.52 3.18
C ASP A 227 -5.49 -11.71 4.31
N THR A 228 -5.80 -10.42 4.33
CA THR A 228 -5.46 -9.56 5.44
C THR A 228 -6.62 -8.61 5.75
N GLU A 229 -6.50 -7.93 6.87
CA GLU A 229 -7.42 -6.88 7.33
C GLU A 229 -6.56 -5.79 8.02
N PRO A 230 -7.11 -4.58 8.24
CA PRO A 230 -6.45 -3.56 9.07
C PRO A 230 -5.90 -4.18 10.36
N GLY A 231 -4.65 -3.89 10.73
CA GLY A 231 -3.94 -4.53 11.84
C GLY A 231 -2.92 -5.61 11.43
N ASN A 232 -3.06 -6.18 10.23
CA ASN A 232 -1.99 -7.00 9.62
C ASN A 232 -0.81 -6.17 9.09
N SER A 233 -0.90 -4.85 9.11
CA SER A 233 0.23 -3.99 8.79
C SER A 233 1.48 -4.44 9.56
N GLY A 234 2.56 -4.70 8.84
CA GLY A 234 3.82 -5.20 9.38
C GLY A 234 3.91 -6.72 9.56
N SER A 235 2.83 -7.47 9.34
CA SER A 235 2.91 -8.92 9.30
C SER A 235 3.92 -9.35 8.23
N THR A 236 4.88 -10.19 8.60
CA THR A 236 5.87 -10.65 7.62
C THR A 236 5.25 -11.64 6.64
N ILE A 237 5.62 -11.50 5.38
CA ILE A 237 5.31 -12.45 4.32
C ILE A 237 6.38 -13.53 4.36
N ILE A 238 5.96 -14.77 4.57
CA ILE A 238 6.84 -15.92 4.80
C ILE A 238 6.75 -16.86 3.61
N ASP A 239 7.90 -17.28 3.09
CA ASP A 239 7.96 -18.35 2.08
C ASP A 239 7.56 -19.70 2.70
N ASP A 240 6.54 -20.35 2.14
CA ASP A 240 5.92 -21.56 2.70
C ASP A 240 6.89 -22.77 2.76
N THR A 241 7.94 -22.75 1.92
CA THR A 241 8.93 -23.84 1.82
C THR A 241 10.07 -23.65 2.81
N THR A 242 10.68 -22.46 2.81
CA THR A 242 11.87 -22.16 3.62
C THR A 242 11.53 -21.69 5.03
N LEU A 243 10.29 -21.26 5.26
CA LEU A 243 9.80 -20.65 6.50
C LEU A 243 10.52 -19.35 6.88
N LYS A 244 11.08 -18.66 5.88
CA LYS A 244 11.81 -17.41 6.05
C LYS A 244 10.99 -16.21 5.62
N VAL A 245 11.23 -15.08 6.28
CA VAL A 245 10.67 -13.79 5.88
C VAL A 245 11.28 -13.35 4.56
N ILE A 246 10.43 -13.00 3.61
CA ILE A 246 10.79 -12.50 2.27
C ILE A 246 10.20 -11.10 1.98
N GLY A 247 9.25 -10.65 2.81
CA GLY A 247 8.63 -9.34 2.69
C GLY A 247 7.89 -8.92 3.95
N ILE A 248 7.38 -7.69 3.93
CA ILE A 248 6.63 -7.06 5.01
C ILE A 248 5.29 -6.64 4.41
N HIS A 249 4.17 -7.08 4.98
CA HIS A 249 2.84 -6.67 4.50
C HIS A 249 2.55 -5.23 4.89
N ASP A 250 2.10 -4.44 3.90
CA ASP A 250 1.87 -3.01 4.08
C ASP A 250 0.37 -2.73 3.98
N GLY A 251 -0.20 -3.12 2.85
CA GLY A 251 -1.44 -2.56 2.34
C GLY A 251 -2.21 -3.52 1.44
N GLY A 252 -3.32 -3.02 0.91
CA GLY A 252 -4.08 -3.74 -0.10
C GLY A 252 -5.09 -2.84 -0.76
N ARG A 253 -5.30 -3.09 -2.06
CA ARG A 253 -6.36 -2.51 -2.87
C ARG A 253 -6.87 -3.62 -3.76
N ALA A 254 -8.19 -3.84 -3.75
CA ALA A 254 -8.78 -4.93 -4.53
C ALA A 254 -8.26 -4.92 -5.98
N PRO A 255 -7.84 -6.08 -6.52
CA PRO A 255 -7.94 -7.42 -5.95
C PRO A 255 -6.66 -7.93 -5.27
N TRP A 256 -5.74 -7.06 -4.82
CA TRP A 256 -4.44 -7.49 -4.30
C TRP A 256 -4.08 -6.88 -2.96
N ASN A 257 -3.40 -7.67 -2.15
CA ASN A 257 -2.56 -7.16 -1.08
C ASN A 257 -1.15 -6.93 -1.60
N TYR A 258 -0.40 -6.13 -0.86
CA TYR A 258 0.98 -5.85 -1.19
C TYR A 258 1.87 -5.72 0.03
N GLY A 259 3.17 -5.85 -0.23
CA GLY A 259 4.19 -5.68 0.77
C GLY A 259 5.54 -5.28 0.19
N THR A 260 6.37 -4.70 1.03
CA THR A 260 7.73 -4.31 0.71
C THR A 260 8.63 -5.55 0.64
N PHE A 261 9.48 -5.63 -0.40
CA PHE A 261 10.52 -6.66 -0.47
C PHE A 261 11.48 -6.52 0.70
N LEU A 262 11.69 -7.59 1.47
CA LEU A 262 12.60 -7.54 2.62
C LEU A 262 14.03 -7.13 2.19
N LEU A 263 14.47 -7.62 1.04
CA LEU A 263 15.76 -7.29 0.43
C LEU A 263 15.98 -5.82 0.12
N ASN A 264 14.90 -5.05 -0.03
CA ASN A 264 14.96 -3.61 -0.31
C ASN A 264 14.86 -2.77 0.97
N THR A 265 14.98 -3.41 2.13
CA THR A 265 15.08 -2.74 3.43
C THR A 265 16.54 -2.79 3.93
N PRO A 266 16.94 -1.92 4.88
CA PRO A 266 18.29 -1.93 5.45
C PRO A 266 18.53 -3.06 6.47
N ILE A 267 17.73 -4.13 6.45
CA ILE A 267 17.77 -5.18 7.47
C ILE A 267 19.14 -5.86 7.60
N LEU A 268 19.91 -5.95 6.51
CA LEU A 268 21.27 -6.48 6.49
C LEU A 268 22.22 -5.76 7.45
N GLU A 269 21.98 -4.48 7.74
CA GLU A 269 22.77 -3.70 8.69
C GLU A 269 22.67 -4.24 10.13
N PHE A 270 21.61 -5.01 10.44
CA PHE A 270 21.26 -5.40 11.81
C PHE A 270 21.35 -6.90 12.08
N VAL A 271 21.19 -7.76 11.07
CA VAL A 271 21.16 -9.22 11.26
C VAL A 271 22.55 -9.89 11.29
N GLY A 272 23.64 -9.14 11.04
CA GLY A 272 25.01 -9.67 10.93
C GLY A 272 26.02 -9.21 12.00
N GLY A 273 25.56 -8.69 13.14
CA GLY A 273 26.38 -7.95 14.12
C GLY A 273 27.79 -8.50 14.45
N GLY A 274 28.80 -7.90 13.80
CA GLY A 274 30.21 -7.94 14.16
C GLY A 274 30.93 -6.81 13.43
N SER A 275 31.47 -5.85 14.18
CA SER A 275 32.23 -4.71 13.68
C SER A 275 33.29 -5.06 12.62
N THR A 276 33.23 -4.44 11.44
CA THR A 276 34.41 -4.21 10.60
C THR A 276 34.55 -2.71 10.34
N PRO A 277 35.74 -2.12 10.57
CA PRO A 277 35.97 -0.70 10.36
C PRO A 277 35.80 -0.38 8.88
N THR A 278 35.21 0.77 8.59
CA THR A 278 35.20 1.39 7.27
C THR A 278 36.64 1.52 6.77
N ASN A 279 37.06 0.58 5.92
CA ASN A 279 38.19 0.81 5.04
C ASN A 279 37.65 1.72 3.93
N PRO A 280 38.09 2.99 3.81
CA PRO A 280 37.71 3.79 2.66
C PRO A 280 38.30 3.10 1.44
N ASN A 281 37.43 2.54 0.60
CA ASN A 281 37.81 2.05 -0.71
C ASN A 281 38.56 3.19 -1.44
N PRO A 282 39.79 3.00 -1.93
CA PRO A 282 40.48 4.04 -2.69
C PRO A 282 39.61 4.46 -3.87
N ALA A 283 39.49 5.76 -4.07
CA ALA A 283 38.77 6.32 -5.21
C ALA A 283 39.21 5.62 -6.51
N PRO A 284 38.29 5.13 -7.36
CA PRO A 284 38.66 4.54 -8.64
C PRO A 284 39.52 5.54 -9.42
N ALA A 285 40.67 5.08 -9.91
CA ALA A 285 41.50 5.89 -10.80
C ALA A 285 40.67 6.33 -12.02
N PRO A 286 40.84 7.57 -12.51
CA PRO A 286 40.11 8.06 -13.68
C PRO A 286 40.26 7.09 -14.85
N ALA A 287 39.15 6.65 -15.43
CA ALA A 287 39.15 5.82 -16.61
C ALA A 287 39.90 6.55 -17.75
N PRO A 288 40.80 5.87 -18.49
CA PRO A 288 41.46 6.47 -19.65
C PRO A 288 40.43 7.00 -20.65
N ALA A 289 40.73 8.16 -21.24
CA ALA A 289 39.90 8.78 -22.25
C ALA A 289 39.62 7.77 -23.40
N PRO A 290 38.35 7.65 -23.87
CA PRO A 290 38.02 6.75 -24.97
C PRO A 290 38.86 7.08 -26.21
N ALA A 291 39.46 6.04 -26.80
CA ALA A 291 40.13 6.17 -28.09
C ALA A 291 39.14 6.64 -29.17
N PRO A 292 39.58 7.42 -30.17
CA PRO A 292 38.73 7.85 -31.27
C PRO A 292 38.05 6.65 -31.96
N ALA A 293 36.75 6.77 -32.17
CA ALA A 293 35.95 5.75 -32.83
C ALA A 293 36.49 5.45 -34.24
N PRO A 294 36.65 4.17 -34.64
CA PRO A 294 37.00 3.81 -36.01
C PRO A 294 35.94 4.33 -37.00
N ALA A 295 36.41 4.73 -38.19
CA ALA A 295 35.54 5.16 -39.27
C ALA A 295 34.48 4.09 -39.61
N PRO A 296 33.22 4.49 -39.92
CA PRO A 296 32.15 3.55 -40.23
C PRO A 296 32.53 2.61 -41.38
N ALA A 297 32.35 1.30 -41.17
CA ALA A 297 32.45 0.31 -42.23
C ALA A 297 31.33 0.54 -43.29
N PRO A 298 31.57 0.21 -44.57
CA PRO A 298 30.57 0.34 -45.62
C PRO A 298 29.29 -0.41 -45.29
N ALA A 299 28.16 0.21 -45.58
CA ALA A 299 26.82 -0.33 -45.32
C ALA A 299 26.64 -1.73 -45.95
N PRO A 300 26.11 -2.71 -45.21
CA PRO A 300 25.73 -4.00 -45.78
C PRO A 300 24.69 -3.83 -46.88
N ALA A 301 24.82 -4.62 -47.94
CA ALA A 301 23.83 -4.70 -49.02
C ALA A 301 22.43 -5.02 -48.45
N PRO A 302 21.35 -4.47 -49.02
CA PRO A 302 19.99 -4.63 -48.51
C PRO A 302 19.61 -6.11 -48.47
N VAL A 303 19.21 -6.57 -47.28
CA VAL A 303 18.62 -7.88 -47.06
C VAL A 303 17.28 -7.94 -47.82
N PRO A 304 16.97 -9.05 -48.52
CA PRO A 304 15.70 -9.19 -49.23
C PRO A 304 14.51 -8.95 -48.31
N VAL A 305 13.63 -8.05 -48.73
CA VAL A 305 12.35 -7.77 -48.09
C VAL A 305 11.54 -9.07 -48.06
N PRO A 306 11.04 -9.52 -46.89
CA PRO A 306 10.11 -10.64 -46.83
C PRO A 306 8.91 -10.33 -47.72
N PRO A 307 8.39 -11.30 -48.50
CA PRO A 307 7.26 -11.05 -49.38
C PRO A 307 6.09 -10.49 -48.58
N SER A 308 5.55 -9.37 -49.05
CA SER A 308 4.30 -8.79 -48.58
C SER A 308 3.22 -9.86 -48.63
N GLN A 309 2.78 -10.31 -47.45
CA GLN A 309 1.60 -11.17 -47.36
C GLN A 309 0.40 -10.41 -47.98
N PRO A 310 -0.39 -11.06 -48.84
CA PRO A 310 -1.55 -10.42 -49.43
C PRO A 310 -2.68 -10.33 -48.38
N GLY A 311 -3.24 -9.13 -48.18
CA GLY A 311 -4.67 -9.00 -47.84
C GLY A 311 -5.09 -8.28 -46.55
N ASN A 312 -4.21 -7.75 -45.71
CA ASN A 312 -4.69 -7.04 -44.51
C ASN A 312 -5.05 -5.59 -44.84
N SER A 313 -6.34 -5.34 -45.10
CA SER A 313 -6.87 -3.99 -45.24
C SER A 313 -6.68 -3.21 -43.93
N MET A 314 -5.68 -2.33 -43.90
CA MET A 314 -5.48 -1.41 -42.77
C MET A 314 -6.48 -0.26 -42.87
N ARG A 315 -7.13 0.08 -41.75
CA ARG A 315 -8.05 1.21 -41.66
C ARG A 315 -7.53 2.22 -40.65
N THR A 316 -7.20 3.42 -41.10
CA THR A 316 -6.86 4.54 -40.23
C THR A 316 -8.13 5.15 -39.64
N LEU A 317 -8.12 5.45 -38.34
CA LEU A 317 -9.22 6.07 -37.63
C LEU A 317 -8.82 7.48 -37.12
N PRO A 318 -9.77 8.40 -36.96
CA PRO A 318 -9.46 9.75 -36.49
C PRO A 318 -8.94 9.74 -35.05
N SER A 319 -8.00 10.65 -34.78
CA SER A 319 -7.52 10.92 -33.42
C SER A 319 -8.63 11.50 -32.55
N ARG A 320 -8.61 11.17 -31.25
CA ARG A 320 -9.56 11.69 -30.25
C ARG A 320 -8.81 12.30 -29.08
N SER A 321 -9.36 13.37 -28.52
CA SER A 321 -8.81 14.00 -27.31
C SER A 321 -9.92 14.27 -26.32
N PHE A 322 -9.61 14.04 -25.05
CA PHE A 322 -10.53 14.08 -23.92
C PHE A 322 -9.93 14.95 -22.82
N GLY A 323 -10.78 15.64 -22.06
CA GLY A 323 -10.40 16.56 -21.00
C GLY A 323 -10.93 18.00 -21.21
N PRO A 324 -10.80 18.89 -20.21
CA PRO A 324 -10.30 18.58 -18.86
C PRO A 324 -11.24 17.63 -18.12
N PHE A 325 -10.70 16.86 -17.18
CA PHE A 325 -11.48 15.93 -16.37
C PHE A 325 -11.84 16.57 -15.03
N LEU A 326 -12.97 16.16 -14.49
CA LEU A 326 -13.42 16.54 -13.16
C LEU A 326 -12.96 15.48 -12.15
N ASN A 327 -12.88 15.89 -10.89
CA ASN A 327 -12.59 14.99 -9.77
C ASN A 327 -13.66 13.88 -9.72
N ASN A 328 -13.26 12.65 -9.41
CA ASN A 328 -14.13 11.45 -9.39
C ASN A 328 -14.83 11.11 -10.71
N ASP A 329 -14.25 11.50 -11.85
CA ASP A 329 -14.77 11.12 -13.17
C ASP A 329 -14.27 9.72 -13.56
N GLU A 330 -15.13 8.70 -13.46
CA GLU A 330 -14.94 7.44 -14.19
C GLU A 330 -15.63 7.57 -15.56
N ARG A 331 -14.81 7.54 -16.62
CA ARG A 331 -15.32 7.68 -17.98
C ARG A 331 -14.65 6.72 -18.95
N THR A 332 -15.48 6.01 -19.70
CA THR A 332 -15.03 5.31 -20.91
C THR A 332 -14.74 6.35 -21.99
N LEU A 333 -13.46 6.47 -22.37
CA LEU A 333 -13.00 7.44 -23.36
C LEU A 333 -13.20 6.91 -24.78
N VAL A 334 -12.78 5.67 -25.01
CA VAL A 334 -12.84 5.03 -26.33
C VAL A 334 -13.13 3.55 -26.18
N GLU A 335 -14.03 3.07 -27.04
CA GLU A 335 -14.21 1.65 -27.30
C GLU A 335 -13.90 1.38 -28.77
N PHE A 336 -13.00 0.43 -28.99
CA PHE A 336 -12.70 -0.14 -30.29
C PHE A 336 -13.32 -1.53 -30.36
N GLY A 337 -14.39 -1.66 -31.14
CA GLY A 337 -15.12 -2.91 -31.32
C GLY A 337 -14.44 -3.89 -32.27
N THR A 338 -14.93 -5.13 -32.26
CA THR A 338 -14.47 -6.20 -33.16
C THR A 338 -14.89 -5.98 -34.62
N ASP A 339 -15.76 -5.02 -34.89
CA ASP A 339 -16.13 -4.57 -36.24
C ASP A 339 -14.97 -3.89 -36.98
N LEU A 340 -13.96 -3.41 -36.24
CA LEU A 340 -12.78 -2.75 -36.79
C LEU A 340 -11.73 -3.73 -37.33
N GLY A 341 -11.81 -5.01 -36.96
CA GLY A 341 -10.85 -6.06 -37.36
C GLY A 341 -10.46 -6.95 -36.19
N ARG A 342 -9.28 -7.58 -36.28
CA ARG A 342 -8.75 -8.46 -35.23
C ARG A 342 -7.81 -7.74 -34.27
N GLN A 343 -7.10 -6.72 -34.76
CA GLN A 343 -6.09 -6.01 -33.99
C GLN A 343 -6.15 -4.49 -34.21
N ILE A 344 -5.62 -3.73 -33.24
CA ILE A 344 -5.50 -2.28 -33.35
C ILE A 344 -4.18 -1.77 -32.78
N SER A 345 -3.65 -0.70 -33.38
CA SER A 345 -2.50 0.06 -32.91
C SER A 345 -2.88 1.52 -32.73
N PHE A 346 -2.32 2.19 -31.73
CA PHE A 346 -2.49 3.62 -31.49
C PHE A 346 -1.38 4.17 -30.60
N THR A 347 -1.25 5.50 -30.56
CA THR A 347 -0.43 6.21 -29.57
C THR A 347 -1.35 6.86 -28.55
N LEU A 348 -1.12 6.58 -27.27
CA LEU A 348 -1.80 7.23 -26.17
C LEU A 348 -0.89 8.32 -25.59
N PHE A 349 -1.43 9.51 -25.41
CA PHE A 349 -0.79 10.61 -24.68
C PHE A 349 -1.63 10.88 -23.45
N ILE A 350 -1.00 10.87 -22.29
CA ILE A 350 -1.63 11.18 -21.01
C ILE A 350 -0.91 12.35 -20.35
N ASP A 351 -1.71 13.23 -19.76
CA ASP A 351 -1.27 14.36 -18.94
C ASP A 351 -2.23 14.38 -17.74
N THR A 352 -2.06 13.39 -16.85
CA THR A 352 -2.80 13.28 -15.59
C THR A 352 -1.99 13.90 -14.45
N GLU A 353 -2.68 14.47 -13.46
CA GLU A 353 -2.04 15.34 -12.48
C GLU A 353 -1.27 14.59 -11.41
N THR A 354 -1.75 13.42 -11.03
CA THR A 354 -1.15 12.56 -10.02
C THR A 354 -1.10 11.11 -10.52
N ASN A 355 -0.41 10.24 -9.79
CA ASN A 355 -0.42 8.80 -10.08
C ASN A 355 -1.78 8.15 -9.78
N ALA A 356 -2.70 8.87 -9.13
CA ALA A 356 -4.03 8.41 -8.76
C ALA A 356 -5.08 8.64 -9.86
N ASP A 357 -4.89 9.65 -10.71
CA ASP A 357 -5.61 9.79 -11.97
C ASP A 357 -4.95 8.91 -13.04
N TYR A 358 -5.66 7.91 -13.56
CA TYR A 358 -5.07 6.96 -14.48
C TYR A 358 -5.98 6.58 -15.65
N VAL A 359 -5.34 6.19 -16.75
CA VAL A 359 -5.99 5.62 -17.92
C VAL A 359 -5.80 4.11 -17.90
N ARG A 360 -6.90 3.36 -17.88
CA ARG A 360 -6.94 1.90 -17.99
C ARG A 360 -7.21 1.49 -19.45
N ILE A 361 -6.39 0.60 -19.98
CA ILE A 361 -6.55 -0.01 -21.30
C ILE A 361 -6.78 -1.51 -21.09
N VAL A 362 -7.86 -2.04 -21.63
CA VAL A 362 -8.18 -3.48 -21.59
C VAL A 362 -8.37 -3.97 -23.01
N ASP A 363 -7.64 -5.01 -23.42
CA ASP A 363 -7.79 -5.65 -24.72
C ASP A 363 -8.66 -6.92 -24.66
N GLY A 364 -8.99 -7.49 -25.81
CA GLY A 364 -9.87 -8.66 -25.94
C GLY A 364 -9.30 -9.97 -25.38
N LYS A 365 -8.05 -9.95 -24.89
CA LYS A 365 -7.43 -11.06 -24.16
C LYS A 365 -7.39 -10.83 -22.65
N GLY A 366 -7.93 -9.71 -22.17
CA GLY A 366 -7.91 -9.32 -20.76
C GLY A 366 -6.60 -8.68 -20.31
N LEU A 367 -5.74 -8.23 -21.24
CA LEU A 367 -4.54 -7.46 -20.89
C LEU A 367 -4.96 -6.09 -20.33
N GLY A 368 -4.89 -5.94 -19.02
CA GLY A 368 -5.12 -4.67 -18.32
C GLY A 368 -3.81 -3.89 -18.18
N MET A 369 -3.72 -2.72 -18.80
CA MET A 369 -2.63 -1.76 -18.57
C MET A 369 -3.17 -0.50 -17.92
N VAL A 370 -2.43 0.04 -16.95
CA VAL A 370 -2.76 1.30 -16.28
C VAL A 370 -1.62 2.28 -16.50
N LEU A 371 -1.94 3.51 -16.89
CA LEU A 371 -0.97 4.58 -17.14
C LEU A 371 -1.42 5.86 -16.42
N SER A 372 -0.50 6.53 -15.73
CA SER A 372 -0.73 7.80 -15.03
C SER A 372 0.42 8.78 -15.23
N GLY A 373 0.28 10.01 -14.73
CA GLY A 373 1.20 11.11 -14.94
C GLY A 373 1.25 11.63 -16.38
N ARG A 374 2.31 12.37 -16.71
CA ARG A 374 2.55 12.93 -18.04
C ARG A 374 3.48 12.03 -18.86
N GLN A 375 2.91 11.23 -19.76
CA GLN A 375 3.67 10.33 -20.61
C GLN A 375 2.96 10.05 -21.94
N SER A 376 3.69 9.44 -22.88
CA SER A 376 3.11 8.89 -24.11
C SER A 376 3.57 7.45 -24.30
N ARG A 377 2.67 6.62 -24.83
CA ARG A 377 2.95 5.20 -25.07
C ARG A 377 2.36 4.73 -26.39
N VAL A 378 3.14 3.94 -27.12
CA VAL A 378 2.71 3.30 -28.35
C VAL A 378 2.19 1.91 -28.03
N PHE A 379 0.97 1.63 -28.49
CA PHE A 379 0.34 0.33 -28.42
C PHE A 379 0.29 -0.25 -29.83
N SER A 380 0.83 -1.46 -29.98
CA SER A 380 0.93 -2.14 -31.28
C SER A 380 0.18 -3.47 -31.24
N LYS A 381 -0.73 -3.67 -32.18
CA LYS A 381 -1.42 -4.96 -32.42
C LYS A 381 -2.17 -5.52 -31.20
N LEU A 382 -2.82 -4.66 -30.41
CA LEU A 382 -3.71 -5.09 -29.33
C LEU A 382 -4.90 -5.87 -29.89
N THR A 383 -5.36 -6.89 -29.16
CA THR A 383 -6.48 -7.73 -29.61
C THR A 383 -7.79 -6.98 -29.40
N LEU A 384 -8.63 -6.86 -30.43
CA LEU A 384 -9.97 -6.26 -30.27
C LEU A 384 -10.91 -7.24 -29.53
N PRO A 385 -11.88 -6.75 -28.72
CA PRO A 385 -12.18 -5.34 -28.46
C PRO A 385 -11.14 -4.67 -27.54
N VAL A 386 -10.96 -3.35 -27.68
CA VAL A 386 -10.11 -2.56 -26.76
C VAL A 386 -10.92 -1.45 -26.13
N THR A 387 -10.91 -1.37 -24.81
CA THR A 387 -11.56 -0.31 -24.03
C THR A 387 -10.49 0.56 -23.37
N ILE A 388 -10.62 1.87 -23.51
CA ILE A 388 -9.80 2.87 -22.83
C ILE A 388 -10.70 3.64 -21.86
N LYS A 389 -10.47 3.49 -20.56
CA LYS A 389 -11.17 4.19 -19.48
C LYS A 389 -10.23 5.15 -18.78
N PHE A 390 -10.78 6.25 -18.27
CA PHE A 390 -10.11 7.15 -17.36
C PHE A 390 -10.81 7.11 -16.02
N ASP A 391 -10.03 7.00 -14.95
CA ASP A 391 -10.48 7.04 -13.56
C ASP A 391 -9.73 8.20 -12.89
N SER A 392 -10.47 9.14 -12.29
CA SER A 392 -9.92 10.26 -11.51
C SER A 392 -10.27 10.15 -10.03
N ASP A 393 -9.40 10.66 -9.17
CA ASP A 393 -9.62 10.76 -7.73
C ASP A 393 -10.18 12.14 -7.30
N ASP A 394 -10.25 12.38 -5.99
CA ASP A 394 -10.76 13.63 -5.39
C ASP A 394 -9.83 14.84 -5.61
N SER A 395 -8.67 14.67 -6.24
CA SER A 395 -7.65 15.71 -6.39
C SER A 395 -7.80 16.53 -7.67
N ILE A 396 -6.88 17.47 -7.89
CA ILE A 396 -6.99 18.58 -8.84
C ILE A 396 -7.20 18.05 -10.30
N ARG A 397 -7.69 18.90 -11.21
CA ARG A 397 -8.15 18.52 -12.56
C ARG A 397 -7.05 17.99 -13.48
N SER A 398 -7.12 16.70 -13.82
CA SER A 398 -6.43 16.10 -14.97
C SER A 398 -6.71 16.84 -16.28
N ARG A 399 -5.65 17.09 -17.07
CA ARG A 399 -5.71 18.01 -18.21
C ARG A 399 -6.22 17.36 -19.47
N ARG A 400 -5.60 16.26 -19.90
CA ARG A 400 -5.88 15.69 -21.21
C ARG A 400 -5.44 14.25 -21.37
N VAL A 401 -6.29 13.47 -22.03
CA VAL A 401 -5.93 12.18 -22.61
C VAL A 401 -6.17 12.25 -24.12
N SER A 402 -5.22 11.84 -24.94
CA SER A 402 -5.37 11.82 -26.39
C SER A 402 -4.98 10.47 -26.98
N VAL A 403 -5.82 9.96 -27.87
CA VAL A 403 -5.59 8.74 -28.65
C VAL A 403 -5.33 9.15 -30.09
N GLN A 404 -4.14 8.89 -30.61
CA GLN A 404 -3.69 9.32 -31.95
C GLN A 404 -3.11 8.15 -32.74
N ASN A 405 -2.83 8.37 -34.03
CA ASN A 405 -2.20 7.38 -34.92
C ASN A 405 -2.92 6.02 -34.91
N VAL A 406 -4.25 6.06 -34.93
CA VAL A 406 -5.08 4.86 -34.74
C VAL A 406 -5.18 4.07 -36.05
N VAL A 407 -4.74 2.82 -36.04
CA VAL A 407 -4.75 1.91 -37.19
C VAL A 407 -5.34 0.57 -36.79
N ALA A 408 -6.43 0.17 -37.43
CA ALA A 408 -7.05 -1.14 -37.26
C ALA A 408 -6.58 -2.11 -38.37
N TYR A 409 -6.38 -3.37 -38.00
CA TYR A 409 -5.95 -4.46 -38.87
C TYR A 409 -7.06 -5.51 -38.95
N LYS A 410 -7.58 -5.72 -40.16
CA LYS A 410 -8.54 -6.78 -40.45
C LYS A 410 -7.88 -8.14 -40.56
#